data_AF-A0A0L0T1U0-F1
#
_entry.id   AF-A0A0L0T1U0-F1
#
_cell.length_a   1.000
_cell.length_b   1.000
_cell.length_c   1.000
_cell.angle_alpha   90.00
_cell.angle_beta   90.00
_cell.angle_gamma   90.00
#
_symmetry.space_group_name_H-M   'P 1'
#
loop_
_entity.id
_entity.type
_entity.pdbx_description
1 polymer ?
#
loop_
_entity_poly.entity_id
_entity_poly.type
_entity_poly.pdbx_seq_one_letter_code
_entity_poly.pdbx_strand_id
1 'polypeptide(L)'
;MHRSRLRPRSRCPQIVQASATPPTPPHTPPRIATAAPRSCRRSPPPPVPAPDPLAPNPTPHPAMSSTLRKAAPRRTHRERAQPRARQKLGLLEKHKDYVLRAKDYHKKEKRIKAMREKARTKNDDEFYFAMQNAKTKDGVHIIERNKALDSETVALLKSQDKTYLATQRAINARKIEKLQAALPLIGVDMDGIDLTDAPDAKAALASRHTVFVDNEEAAAEFNPAEHFDTDPDLVARRHNRPTRAQIATAETPDVKLLDKNELKRAAKERAAMVAELASRTVRDRQLRKAELELDTQRALMGKGARKKMGVDARGLAIYKWKPDRKK
;
A
#
# COMPACT_ATOMS: atom_id res chain seq x y z
N MET A 1 -85.70 -9.02 29.82
CA MET A 1 -85.46 -8.29 31.09
C MET A 1 -84.01 -7.79 31.11
N HIS A 2 -83.80 -6.59 31.67
CA HIS A 2 -82.50 -5.97 32.04
C HIS A 2 -81.70 -5.16 30.99
N ARG A 3 -82.22 -3.95 30.76
CA ARG A 3 -81.57 -2.61 30.81
C ARG A 3 -80.09 -2.46 30.42
N SER A 4 -79.95 -1.89 29.22
CA SER A 4 -78.99 -0.86 28.79
C SER A 4 -78.38 0.05 29.88
N ARG A 5 -77.03 0.19 29.86
CA ARG A 5 -76.31 1.33 30.44
C ARG A 5 -75.28 1.87 29.44
N LEU A 6 -75.64 2.97 28.79
CA LEU A 6 -74.74 3.86 28.06
C LEU A 6 -73.94 4.70 29.07
N ARG A 7 -72.62 4.83 28.87
CA ARG A 7 -71.75 5.78 29.60
C ARG A 7 -71.63 7.09 28.80
N PRO A 8 -71.60 8.26 29.46
CA PRO A 8 -71.63 9.55 28.79
C PRO A 8 -70.24 10.01 28.30
N ARG A 9 -70.25 10.73 27.18
CA ARG A 9 -69.12 11.46 26.59
C ARG A 9 -68.81 12.70 27.43
N SER A 10 -67.55 12.85 27.85
CA SER A 10 -67.01 14.04 28.52
C SER A 10 -66.84 15.19 27.51
N ARG A 11 -67.41 16.34 27.84
CA ARG A 11 -67.31 17.61 27.09
C ARG A 11 -65.90 18.19 27.18
N CYS A 12 -65.34 18.57 26.04
CA CYS A 12 -64.19 19.47 25.93
C CYS A 12 -64.63 20.91 26.26
N PRO A 13 -63.90 21.68 27.09
CA PRO A 13 -64.06 23.12 27.15
C PRO A 13 -63.21 23.81 26.07
N GLN A 14 -63.84 24.72 25.32
CA GLN A 14 -63.21 25.65 24.40
C GLN A 14 -62.33 26.63 25.19
N ILE A 15 -61.04 26.73 24.82
CA ILE A 15 -60.15 27.80 25.30
C ILE A 15 -60.21 28.95 24.31
N VAL A 16 -60.59 30.10 24.84
CA VAL A 16 -60.75 31.40 24.21
C VAL A 16 -59.39 31.93 23.76
N GLN A 17 -59.31 32.39 22.50
CA GLN A 17 -58.16 33.12 21.97
C GLN A 17 -58.12 34.52 22.60
N ALA A 18 -57.06 34.81 23.38
CA ALA A 18 -56.73 36.15 23.83
C ALA A 18 -55.66 36.75 22.90
N SER A 19 -56.02 37.79 22.17
CA SER A 19 -55.12 38.61 21.37
C SER A 19 -54.27 39.50 22.28
N ALA A 20 -52.96 39.27 22.34
CA ALA A 20 -52.00 40.14 23.01
C ALA A 20 -51.13 40.87 21.97
N THR A 21 -51.27 42.20 21.93
CA THR A 21 -50.40 43.13 21.21
C THR A 21 -48.99 43.16 21.83
N PRO A 22 -47.91 43.20 21.03
CA PRO A 22 -46.54 43.27 21.56
C PRO A 22 -46.16 44.69 22.02
N PRO A 23 -45.39 44.84 23.11
CA PRO A 23 -44.87 46.15 23.53
C PRO A 23 -43.68 46.61 22.67
N THR A 24 -43.65 47.90 22.36
CA THR A 24 -42.57 48.62 21.67
C THR A 24 -41.28 48.66 22.50
N PRO A 25 -40.08 48.50 21.89
CA PRO A 25 -38.81 48.56 22.59
C PRO A 25 -38.36 50.02 22.88
N PRO A 26 -37.66 50.27 24.01
CA PRO A 26 -37.12 51.61 24.30
C PRO A 26 -35.86 51.93 23.48
N HIS A 27 -35.80 53.17 22.99
CA HIS A 27 -34.64 53.79 22.35
C HIS A 27 -33.40 53.75 23.25
N THR A 28 -32.29 53.26 22.72
CA THR A 28 -30.95 53.32 23.35
C THR A 28 -30.10 54.39 22.66
N PRO A 29 -29.41 55.29 23.40
CA PRO A 29 -28.56 56.33 22.81
C PRO A 29 -27.23 55.76 22.25
N PRO A 30 -26.58 56.45 21.29
CA PRO A 30 -25.41 55.95 20.60
C PRO A 30 -24.19 55.84 21.53
N ARG A 31 -23.56 54.67 21.52
CA ARG A 31 -22.33 54.39 22.26
C ARG A 31 -21.13 55.01 21.53
N ILE A 32 -20.43 55.89 22.25
CA ILE A 32 -19.15 56.50 21.89
C ILE A 32 -18.14 55.43 21.45
N ALA A 33 -17.50 55.67 20.30
CA ALA A 33 -16.47 54.84 19.72
C ALA A 33 -15.25 54.73 20.65
N THR A 34 -15.05 53.57 21.28
CA THR A 34 -13.77 53.22 21.90
C THR A 34 -12.88 52.54 20.87
N ALA A 35 -11.79 53.21 20.54
CA ALA A 35 -10.74 52.71 19.66
C ALA A 35 -10.21 51.34 20.14
N ALA A 36 -10.04 50.41 19.19
CA ALA A 36 -9.42 49.11 19.43
C ALA A 36 -7.98 49.28 19.98
N PRO A 37 -7.58 48.53 21.02
CA PRO A 37 -6.19 48.52 21.44
C PRO A 37 -5.35 47.89 20.33
N ARG A 38 -4.44 48.69 19.78
CA ARG A 38 -3.35 48.24 18.90
C ARG A 38 -2.68 47.02 19.53
N SER A 39 -2.41 46.01 18.71
CA SER A 39 -1.65 44.83 19.11
C SER A 39 -0.29 45.27 19.66
N CYS A 40 -0.17 45.36 20.98
CA CYS A 40 1.12 45.45 21.65
C CYS A 40 1.83 44.12 21.36
N ARG A 41 2.69 44.10 20.33
CA ARG A 41 3.79 43.14 20.28
C ARG A 41 4.48 43.27 21.63
N ARG A 42 4.39 42.24 22.47
CA ARG A 42 5.20 42.17 23.69
C ARG A 42 6.64 42.27 23.23
N SER A 43 7.26 43.42 23.46
CA SER A 43 8.71 43.55 23.39
C SER A 43 9.31 42.44 24.26
N PRO A 44 10.38 41.77 23.81
CA PRO A 44 11.08 40.83 24.68
C PRO A 44 11.45 41.55 25.98
N PRO A 45 11.37 40.88 27.13
CA PRO A 45 11.73 41.49 28.40
C PRO A 45 13.16 42.05 28.29
N PRO A 46 13.45 43.21 28.90
CA PRO A 46 14.80 43.76 28.88
C PRO A 46 15.80 42.74 29.45
N PRO A 47 17.03 42.69 28.95
CA PRO A 47 18.06 41.83 29.51
C PRO A 47 18.22 42.15 30.99
N VAL A 48 18.21 41.10 31.82
CA VAL A 48 18.40 41.22 33.27
C VAL A 48 19.76 41.89 33.51
N PRO A 49 19.85 42.95 34.34
CA PRO A 49 21.13 43.58 34.63
C PRO A 49 22.07 42.54 35.24
N ALA A 50 23.35 42.60 34.87
CA ALA A 50 24.39 41.75 35.45
C ALA A 50 24.38 41.92 36.99
N PRO A 51 24.55 40.84 37.76
CA PRO A 51 24.49 40.91 39.22
C PRO A 51 25.61 41.82 39.74
N ASP A 52 25.25 42.78 40.58
CA ASP A 52 26.18 43.70 41.24
C ASP A 52 27.27 42.89 41.98
N PRO A 53 28.57 43.07 41.66
CA PRO A 53 29.65 42.27 42.24
C PRO A 53 29.90 42.55 43.74
N LEU A 54 29.19 43.51 44.33
CA LEU A 54 29.29 43.90 45.74
C LEU A 54 27.98 43.70 46.53
N ALA A 55 26.92 43.15 45.91
CA ALA A 55 25.74 42.75 46.66
C ALA A 55 26.06 41.47 47.46
N PRO A 56 25.85 41.45 48.79
CA PRO A 56 26.01 40.20 49.54
C PRO A 56 25.00 39.20 49.00
N ASN A 57 25.48 38.04 48.56
CA ASN A 57 24.62 36.93 48.15
C ASN A 57 23.50 36.76 49.17
N PRO A 58 22.21 36.61 48.76
CA PRO A 58 21.14 36.34 49.71
C PRO A 58 21.56 35.09 50.48
N THR A 59 21.85 35.28 51.78
CA THR A 59 22.24 34.19 52.65
C THR A 59 21.12 33.16 52.57
N PRO A 60 21.42 31.87 52.33
CA PRO A 60 20.38 30.87 52.42
C PRO A 60 19.88 30.92 53.86
N HIS A 61 18.71 31.52 54.08
CA HIS A 61 18.01 31.41 55.35
C HIS A 61 18.01 29.92 55.70
N PRO A 62 18.43 29.53 56.92
CA PRO A 62 18.55 28.13 57.28
C PRO A 62 17.17 27.50 57.15
N ALA A 63 16.96 26.79 56.03
CA ALA A 63 15.77 26.02 55.82
C ALA A 63 15.67 25.05 56.99
N MET A 64 14.56 25.16 57.74
CA MET A 64 14.23 24.32 58.87
C MET A 64 14.60 22.85 58.60
N SER A 65 15.70 22.43 59.23
CA SER A 65 16.11 21.06 59.53
C SER A 65 15.95 20.04 58.38
N SER A 66 16.94 19.97 57.48
CA SER A 66 17.23 18.76 56.68
C SER A 66 18.41 17.95 57.21
N THR A 67 19.12 18.46 58.23
CA THR A 67 20.39 17.90 58.74
C THR A 67 20.20 16.60 59.53
N LEU A 68 19.09 16.42 60.26
CA LEU A 68 18.76 15.17 60.98
C LEU A 68 18.04 14.12 60.12
N ARG A 69 17.63 14.45 58.87
CA ARG A 69 16.90 13.50 58.00
C ARG A 69 17.79 12.41 57.40
N LYS A 70 19.11 12.63 57.35
CA LYS A 70 20.09 11.63 56.90
C LYS A 70 20.46 10.61 57.99
N ALA A 71 20.30 10.96 59.26
CA ALA A 71 20.56 10.07 60.40
C ALA A 71 19.49 8.96 60.55
N ALA A 72 18.27 9.20 60.07
CA ALA A 72 17.20 8.22 59.98
C ALA A 72 16.47 8.36 58.64
N PRO A 73 16.86 7.60 57.60
CA PRO A 73 16.25 7.73 56.27
C PRO A 73 14.76 7.38 56.33
N ARG A 74 13.91 8.28 55.82
CA ARG A 74 12.47 8.00 55.67
C ARG A 74 12.28 6.92 54.61
N ARG A 75 11.51 5.88 54.95
CA ARG A 75 11.22 4.79 54.03
C ARG A 75 10.49 5.31 52.79
N THR A 76 10.97 4.91 51.61
CA THR A 76 10.26 5.16 50.36
C THR A 76 9.08 4.20 50.26
N HIS A 77 7.87 4.76 50.16
CA HIS A 77 6.66 3.97 49.95
C HIS A 77 6.51 3.66 48.45
N ARG A 78 6.57 2.38 48.11
CA ARG A 78 6.39 1.90 46.72
C ARG A 78 4.91 1.78 46.41
N GLU A 79 4.54 2.12 45.18
CA GLU A 79 3.16 2.02 44.70
C GLU A 79 2.81 0.56 44.37
N ARG A 80 1.57 0.14 44.61
CA ARG A 80 1.10 -1.23 44.34
C ARG A 80 0.68 -1.39 42.87
N ALA A 81 1.00 -2.55 42.28
CA ALA A 81 0.57 -2.93 40.95
C ALA A 81 -0.93 -3.34 40.90
N GLN A 82 -1.47 -3.49 39.67
CA GLN A 82 -2.81 -4.03 39.43
C GLN A 82 -2.87 -5.51 39.87
N PRO A 83 -3.96 -6.00 40.52
CA PRO A 83 -4.12 -7.42 40.83
C PRO A 83 -4.12 -8.29 39.57
N ARG A 84 -3.48 -9.47 39.63
CA ARG A 84 -3.33 -10.38 38.48
C ARG A 84 -4.65 -10.73 37.80
N ALA A 85 -5.71 -10.99 38.56
CA ALA A 85 -7.04 -11.30 38.02
C ALA A 85 -7.65 -10.15 37.18
N ARG A 86 -7.22 -8.91 37.40
CA ARG A 86 -7.69 -7.71 36.68
C ARG A 86 -6.63 -7.10 35.76
N GLN A 87 -5.51 -7.79 35.53
CA GLN A 87 -4.43 -7.31 34.68
C GLN A 87 -4.88 -7.06 33.23
N LYS A 88 -5.94 -7.74 32.78
CA LYS A 88 -6.59 -7.52 31.47
C LYS A 88 -7.10 -6.08 31.28
N LEU A 89 -7.45 -5.36 32.37
CA LEU A 89 -7.95 -3.99 32.32
C LEU A 89 -6.84 -2.93 32.16
N GLY A 90 -5.58 -3.36 32.08
CA GLY A 90 -4.43 -2.48 31.99
C GLY A 90 -3.94 -1.98 33.35
N LEU A 91 -3.14 -0.92 33.31
CA LEU A 91 -2.50 -0.34 34.49
C LEU A 91 -3.53 0.22 35.48
N LEU A 92 -3.34 -0.06 36.77
CA LEU A 92 -4.17 0.52 37.83
C LEU A 92 -3.81 2.00 38.02
N GLU A 93 -4.63 2.88 37.48
CA GLU A 93 -4.45 4.32 37.58
C GLU A 93 -4.36 4.78 39.03
N LYS A 94 -3.41 5.67 39.29
CA LYS A 94 -3.21 6.33 40.59
C LYS A 94 -3.61 7.79 40.51
N HIS A 95 -3.55 8.48 41.66
CA HIS A 95 -3.89 9.89 41.73
C HIS A 95 -3.08 10.75 40.75
N LYS A 96 -1.80 10.43 40.53
CA LYS A 96 -0.94 11.13 39.56
C LYS A 96 -1.50 11.01 38.13
N ASP A 97 -1.91 9.80 37.73
CA ASP A 97 -2.48 9.54 36.40
C ASP A 97 -3.85 10.20 36.25
N TYR A 98 -4.68 10.13 37.30
CA TYR A 98 -5.97 10.83 37.34
C TYR A 98 -5.81 12.34 37.14
N VAL A 99 -4.84 12.97 37.80
CA VAL A 99 -4.58 14.40 37.65
C VAL A 99 -4.17 14.74 36.22
N LEU A 100 -3.33 13.92 35.58
CA LEU A 100 -2.95 14.12 34.18
C LEU A 100 -4.17 13.98 33.24
N ARG A 101 -5.00 12.95 33.45
CA ARG A 101 -6.24 12.74 32.68
C ARG A 101 -7.23 13.89 32.86
N ALA A 102 -7.46 14.33 34.10
CA ALA A 102 -8.38 15.42 34.40
C ALA A 102 -7.91 16.74 33.77
N LYS A 103 -6.60 17.03 33.83
CA LYS A 103 -6.01 18.19 33.17
C LYS A 103 -6.19 18.14 31.65
N ASP A 104 -5.95 17.00 31.02
CA ASP A 104 -6.15 16.83 29.57
C ASP A 104 -7.64 16.96 29.18
N TYR A 105 -8.54 16.35 29.94
CA TYR A 105 -9.98 16.46 29.74
C TYR A 105 -10.45 17.92 29.80
N HIS A 106 -10.10 18.64 30.87
CA HIS A 106 -10.47 20.06 30.99
C HIS A 106 -9.79 20.94 29.94
N LYS A 107 -8.59 20.60 29.47
CA LYS A 107 -7.94 21.30 28.35
C LYS A 107 -8.74 21.13 27.06
N LYS A 108 -9.19 19.91 26.74
CA LYS A 108 -10.04 19.62 25.58
C LYS A 108 -11.41 20.29 25.71
N GLU A 109 -12.03 20.20 26.88
CA GLU A 109 -13.32 20.84 27.18
C GLU A 109 -13.26 22.36 26.99
N LYS A 110 -12.26 23.02 27.58
CA LYS A 110 -12.03 24.47 27.39
C LYS A 110 -11.84 24.83 25.92
N ARG A 111 -11.12 24.01 25.16
CA ARG A 111 -10.91 24.23 23.73
C ARG A 111 -12.21 24.10 22.94
N ILE A 112 -13.01 23.08 23.21
CA ILE A 112 -14.33 22.88 22.56
C ILE A 112 -15.26 24.03 22.90
N LYS A 113 -15.29 24.47 24.16
CA LYS A 113 -16.10 25.63 24.58
C LYS A 113 -15.71 26.90 23.82
N ALA A 114 -14.41 27.19 23.74
CA ALA A 114 -13.91 28.34 22.97
C ALA A 114 -14.23 28.23 21.47
N MET A 115 -14.16 27.03 20.87
CA MET A 115 -14.54 26.82 19.47
C MET A 115 -16.05 27.00 19.24
N ARG A 116 -16.89 26.55 20.17
CA ARG A 116 -18.36 26.76 20.13
C ARG A 116 -18.73 28.23 20.24
N GLU A 117 -18.05 28.96 21.13
CA GLU A 117 -18.25 30.40 21.28
C GLU A 117 -17.89 31.14 19.99
N LYS A 118 -16.71 30.85 19.41
CA LYS A 118 -16.31 31.40 18.11
C LYS A 118 -17.29 31.08 16.99
N ALA A 119 -17.83 29.86 16.95
CA ALA A 119 -18.83 29.47 15.96
C ALA A 119 -20.15 30.23 16.16
N ARG A 120 -20.54 30.50 17.41
CA ARG A 120 -21.77 31.25 17.75
C ARG A 120 -21.65 32.75 17.43
N THR A 121 -20.48 33.34 17.62
CA THR A 121 -20.22 34.76 17.37
C THR A 121 -19.69 35.05 15.97
N LYS A 122 -19.79 34.08 15.05
CA LYS A 122 -19.33 34.23 13.67
C LYS A 122 -20.20 35.28 12.96
N ASN A 123 -19.57 36.15 12.17
CA ASN A 123 -20.27 37.04 11.26
C ASN A 123 -20.50 36.29 9.93
N ASP A 124 -21.75 36.23 9.46
CA ASP A 124 -22.09 35.50 8.23
C ASP A 124 -21.56 36.20 6.96
N ASP A 125 -21.36 37.52 7.03
CA ASP A 125 -20.84 38.34 5.92
C ASP A 125 -19.31 38.52 5.97
N GLU A 126 -18.59 37.76 6.79
CA GLU A 126 -17.13 37.87 6.87
C GLU A 126 -16.46 37.39 5.57
N PHE A 127 -15.55 38.20 5.03
CA PHE A 127 -14.78 37.85 3.84
C PHE A 127 -13.27 37.96 4.10
N TYR A 128 -12.55 36.87 3.82
CA TYR A 128 -11.09 36.80 3.84
C TYR A 128 -10.59 36.40 2.46
N PHE A 129 -9.53 37.02 1.95
CA PHE A 129 -8.97 36.71 0.63
C PHE A 129 -8.59 35.23 0.44
N ALA A 130 -8.21 34.55 1.53
CA ALA A 130 -7.91 33.11 1.51
C ALA A 130 -9.13 32.24 1.13
N MET A 131 -10.37 32.74 1.31
CA MET A 131 -11.59 32.04 0.93
C MET A 131 -11.70 31.82 -0.59
N GLN A 132 -11.00 32.60 -1.42
CA GLN A 132 -11.00 32.42 -2.88
C GLN A 132 -10.30 31.12 -3.31
N ASN A 133 -9.28 30.70 -2.56
CA ASN A 133 -8.47 29.52 -2.87
C ASN A 133 -8.84 28.31 -1.99
N ALA A 134 -9.35 28.55 -0.78
CA ALA A 134 -9.76 27.52 0.15
C ALA A 134 -11.09 26.88 -0.28
N LYS A 135 -11.15 25.55 -0.26
CA LYS A 135 -12.37 24.80 -0.56
C LYS A 135 -12.90 24.14 0.70
N THR A 136 -14.23 24.04 0.79
CA THR A 136 -14.95 23.36 1.86
C THR A 136 -15.93 22.38 1.22
N LYS A 137 -15.97 21.14 1.70
CA LYS A 137 -16.96 20.14 1.27
C LYS A 137 -17.68 19.64 2.51
N ASP A 138 -19.01 19.63 2.46
CA ASP A 138 -19.87 19.20 3.58
C ASP A 138 -19.53 19.92 4.91
N GLY A 139 -19.09 21.19 4.82
CA GLY A 139 -18.69 21.99 5.99
C GLY A 139 -17.28 21.76 6.51
N VAL A 140 -16.47 20.87 5.90
CA VAL A 140 -15.08 20.60 6.29
C VAL A 140 -14.11 21.16 5.25
N HIS A 141 -13.10 21.90 5.72
CA HIS A 141 -12.06 22.47 4.87
C HIS A 141 -11.18 21.37 4.24
N ILE A 142 -11.01 21.41 2.92
CA ILE A 142 -10.16 20.48 2.17
C ILE A 142 -8.85 21.17 1.81
N ILE A 143 -7.73 20.52 2.17
CA ILE A 143 -6.39 20.92 1.77
C ILE A 143 -5.98 20.07 0.55
N GLU A 144 -5.79 20.71 -0.59
CA GLU A 144 -5.25 20.05 -1.79
C GLU A 144 -3.76 19.73 -1.58
N ARG A 145 -3.40 18.44 -1.62
CA ARG A 145 -2.01 17.98 -1.40
C ARG A 145 -1.18 17.90 -2.68
N ASN A 146 -1.83 17.56 -3.80
CA ASN A 146 -1.18 17.35 -5.08
C ASN A 146 -1.72 18.34 -6.11
N LYS A 147 -0.84 18.84 -6.97
CA LYS A 147 -1.21 19.72 -8.09
C LYS A 147 -1.48 18.86 -9.33
N ALA A 148 -2.47 19.27 -10.13
CA ALA A 148 -2.65 18.70 -11.46
C ALA A 148 -1.43 19.06 -12.32
N LEU A 149 -0.86 18.07 -12.99
CA LEU A 149 0.27 18.26 -13.90
C LEU A 149 -0.24 18.68 -15.28
N ASP A 150 0.52 19.53 -15.96
CA ASP A 150 0.22 19.90 -17.34
C ASP A 150 0.41 18.70 -18.28
N SER A 151 -0.37 18.69 -19.38
CA SER A 151 -0.36 17.62 -20.37
C SER A 151 1.02 17.37 -20.99
N GLU A 152 1.83 18.40 -21.20
CA GLU A 152 3.18 18.28 -21.75
C GLU A 152 4.13 17.62 -20.74
N THR A 153 4.03 18.01 -19.47
CA THR A 153 4.83 17.41 -18.39
C THR A 153 4.49 15.93 -18.19
N VAL A 154 3.21 15.56 -18.29
CA VAL A 154 2.75 14.17 -18.23
C VAL A 154 3.27 13.38 -19.44
N ALA A 155 3.32 13.99 -20.63
CA ALA A 155 3.84 13.35 -21.84
C ALA A 155 5.35 13.06 -21.73
N LEU A 156 6.10 14.00 -21.16
CA LEU A 156 7.53 13.85 -20.88
C LEU A 156 7.77 12.69 -19.90
N LEU A 157 7.07 12.67 -18.77
CA LEU A 157 7.20 11.62 -17.75
C LEU A 157 6.91 10.23 -18.34
N LYS A 158 5.80 10.07 -19.08
CA LYS A 158 5.49 8.78 -19.72
C LYS A 158 6.51 8.36 -20.79
N SER A 159 7.17 9.33 -21.44
CA SER A 159 8.23 9.04 -22.41
C SER A 159 9.51 8.54 -21.71
N GLN A 160 9.84 9.10 -20.54
CA GLN A 160 10.94 8.62 -19.69
C GLN A 160 10.63 7.23 -19.15
N ASP A 161 9.42 7.01 -18.63
CA ASP A 161 8.97 5.71 -18.10
C ASP A 161 9.01 4.61 -19.16
N LYS A 162 8.56 4.91 -20.40
CA LYS A 162 8.65 3.95 -21.51
C LYS A 162 10.10 3.56 -21.77
N THR A 163 11.00 4.53 -21.80
CA THR A 163 12.43 4.29 -22.04
C THR A 163 13.02 3.41 -20.93
N TYR A 164 12.66 3.68 -19.68
CA TYR A 164 13.07 2.86 -18.54
C TYR A 164 12.54 1.42 -18.61
N LEU A 165 11.27 1.23 -18.98
CA LEU A 165 10.72 -0.12 -19.17
C LEU A 165 11.40 -0.86 -20.32
N ALA A 166 11.69 -0.16 -21.43
CA ALA A 166 12.37 -0.75 -22.58
C ALA A 166 13.81 -1.19 -22.23
N THR A 167 14.56 -0.38 -21.48
CA THR A 167 15.91 -0.76 -21.02
C THR A 167 15.85 -1.92 -20.05
N GLN A 168 14.92 -1.91 -19.09
CA GLN A 168 14.77 -3.00 -18.14
C GLN A 168 14.35 -4.32 -18.81
N ARG A 169 13.50 -4.22 -19.84
CA ARG A 169 13.13 -5.37 -20.67
C ARG A 169 14.31 -5.90 -21.47
N ALA A 170 15.11 -5.04 -22.09
CA ALA A 170 16.32 -5.44 -22.82
C ALA A 170 17.34 -6.13 -21.91
N ILE A 171 17.54 -5.62 -20.69
CA ILE A 171 18.39 -6.27 -19.67
C ILE A 171 17.84 -7.65 -19.31
N ASN A 172 16.51 -7.77 -19.13
CA ASN A 172 15.90 -9.05 -18.82
C ASN A 172 16.03 -10.04 -19.99
N ALA A 173 15.80 -9.59 -21.23
CA ALA A 173 15.94 -10.40 -22.44
C ALA A 173 17.36 -10.97 -22.58
N ARG A 174 18.40 -10.14 -22.43
CA ARG A 174 19.80 -10.61 -22.44
C ARG A 174 20.10 -11.67 -21.37
N LYS A 175 19.47 -11.54 -20.20
CA LYS A 175 19.62 -12.52 -19.11
C LYS A 175 18.85 -13.81 -19.40
N ILE A 176 17.69 -13.74 -20.05
CA ILE A 176 16.96 -14.91 -20.54
C ILE A 176 17.82 -15.63 -21.59
N GLU A 177 18.36 -14.91 -22.59
CA GLU A 177 19.25 -15.45 -23.61
C GLU A 177 20.48 -16.13 -23.00
N LYS A 178 21.13 -15.48 -22.03
CA LYS A 178 22.28 -16.07 -21.31
C LYS A 178 21.90 -17.35 -20.56
N LEU A 179 20.75 -17.38 -19.88
CA LEU A 179 20.28 -18.59 -19.20
C LEU A 179 19.90 -19.68 -20.20
N GLN A 180 19.21 -19.34 -21.28
CA GLN A 180 18.86 -20.28 -22.35
C GLN A 180 20.09 -20.87 -23.02
N ALA A 181 21.16 -20.10 -23.19
CA ALA A 181 22.43 -20.60 -23.72
C ALA A 181 23.20 -21.48 -22.71
N ALA A 182 23.09 -21.17 -21.41
CA ALA A 182 23.77 -21.92 -20.35
C ALA A 182 23.04 -23.23 -19.99
N LEU A 183 21.70 -23.26 -20.10
CA LEU A 183 20.94 -24.49 -20.00
C LEU A 183 21.10 -25.28 -21.31
N PRO A 184 21.62 -26.52 -21.27
CA PRO A 184 21.51 -27.40 -22.42
C PRO A 184 20.02 -27.56 -22.75
N LEU A 185 19.59 -27.20 -23.96
CA LEU A 185 18.22 -27.40 -24.48
C LEU A 185 17.81 -28.89 -24.52
N ILE A 186 18.71 -29.75 -24.09
CA ILE A 186 18.76 -31.18 -24.32
C ILE A 186 18.22 -31.87 -23.05
N GLY A 187 16.92 -32.23 -23.09
CA GLY A 187 16.27 -33.16 -22.15
C GLY A 187 16.08 -32.67 -20.72
N VAL A 188 15.81 -31.38 -20.50
CA VAL A 188 15.11 -31.00 -19.26
C VAL A 188 13.70 -31.53 -19.39
N ASP A 189 13.30 -32.47 -18.53
CA ASP A 189 11.90 -32.81 -18.33
C ASP A 189 11.24 -31.56 -17.75
N MET A 190 10.56 -30.79 -18.60
CA MET A 190 9.91 -29.52 -18.27
C MET A 190 8.61 -29.75 -17.48
N ASP A 191 8.56 -30.83 -16.69
CA ASP A 191 7.40 -31.22 -15.88
C ASP A 191 7.20 -30.30 -14.67
N GLY A 192 8.20 -29.49 -14.32
CA GLY A 192 8.16 -28.52 -13.21
C GLY A 192 7.95 -27.06 -13.60
N ILE A 193 7.60 -26.75 -14.85
CA ILE A 193 7.30 -25.38 -15.27
C ILE A 193 5.80 -25.20 -15.34
N ASP A 194 5.29 -24.30 -14.49
CA ASP A 194 3.90 -23.83 -14.53
C ASP A 194 3.65 -23.02 -15.82
N LEU A 195 3.39 -23.74 -16.92
CA LEU A 195 2.87 -23.21 -18.20
C LEU A 195 1.33 -23.12 -18.19
N THR A 196 0.70 -22.95 -17.03
CA THR A 196 -0.77 -22.89 -16.86
C THR A 196 -1.43 -21.81 -17.72
N ASP A 197 -0.71 -20.73 -18.04
CA ASP A 197 -1.19 -19.64 -18.90
C ASP A 197 -1.08 -19.92 -20.41
N ALA A 198 -0.53 -21.07 -20.84
CA ALA A 198 -0.33 -21.41 -22.25
C ALA A 198 -0.36 -22.93 -22.49
N PRO A 199 -1.55 -23.58 -22.44
CA PRO A 199 -1.69 -25.03 -22.56
C PRO A 199 -1.19 -25.57 -23.91
N ASP A 200 -1.36 -24.81 -25.00
CA ASP A 200 -0.90 -25.17 -26.35
C ASP A 200 0.63 -25.29 -26.44
N ALA A 201 1.35 -24.48 -25.66
CA ALA A 201 2.81 -24.51 -25.61
C ALA A 201 3.34 -25.76 -24.88
N LYS A 202 2.60 -26.29 -23.90
CA LYS A 202 2.94 -27.54 -23.22
C LYS A 202 2.76 -28.75 -24.15
N ALA A 203 1.69 -28.76 -24.93
CA ALA A 203 1.44 -29.81 -25.93
C ALA A 203 2.49 -29.79 -27.06
N ALA A 204 2.88 -28.60 -27.54
CA ALA A 204 3.93 -28.45 -28.56
C ALA A 204 5.32 -28.88 -28.09
N LEU A 205 5.60 -28.86 -26.78
CA LEU A 205 6.88 -29.25 -26.19
C LEU A 205 7.04 -30.78 -26.03
N ALA A 206 5.93 -31.51 -26.04
CA ALA A 206 5.92 -32.97 -26.13
C ALA A 206 6.19 -33.42 -27.57
N SER A 207 7.44 -33.29 -28.02
CA SER A 207 7.89 -33.81 -29.31
C SER A 207 7.59 -35.32 -29.41
N ARG A 208 6.86 -35.72 -30.46
CA ARG A 208 6.50 -37.12 -30.73
C ARG A 208 7.52 -37.70 -31.73
N HIS A 209 8.12 -38.84 -31.39
CA HIS A 209 8.96 -39.61 -32.31
C HIS A 209 8.15 -40.79 -32.86
N THR A 210 7.78 -40.73 -34.13
CA THR A 210 7.02 -41.78 -34.82
C THR A 210 7.97 -42.73 -35.53
N VAL A 211 7.89 -44.01 -35.22
CA VAL A 211 8.63 -45.08 -35.90
C VAL A 211 7.70 -45.74 -36.91
N PHE A 212 8.16 -45.91 -38.15
CA PHE A 212 7.43 -46.61 -39.20
C PHE A 212 7.87 -48.07 -39.25
N VAL A 213 6.91 -48.98 -39.38
CA VAL A 213 7.12 -50.43 -39.44
C VAL A 213 6.29 -50.98 -40.60
N ASP A 214 6.86 -51.94 -41.35
CA ASP A 214 6.30 -52.39 -42.63
C ASP A 214 5.09 -53.34 -42.50
N ASN A 215 5.00 -54.11 -41.41
CA ASN A 215 3.93 -55.08 -41.16
C ASN A 215 3.13 -54.75 -39.90
N GLU A 216 1.81 -55.02 -39.93
CA GLU A 216 0.92 -54.79 -38.77
C GLU A 216 1.28 -55.68 -37.57
N GLU A 217 1.71 -56.92 -37.81
CA GLU A 217 2.18 -57.84 -36.76
C GLU A 217 3.45 -57.29 -36.07
N ALA A 218 4.38 -56.73 -36.85
CA ALA A 218 5.59 -56.11 -36.33
C ALA A 218 5.32 -54.80 -35.57
N ALA A 219 4.21 -54.12 -35.85
CA ALA A 219 3.78 -52.96 -35.08
C ALA A 219 3.20 -53.36 -33.71
N ALA A 220 2.56 -54.53 -33.58
CA ALA A 220 1.98 -55.02 -32.34
C ALA A 220 3.06 -55.51 -31.33
N GLU A 221 4.13 -56.13 -31.82
CA GLU A 221 5.25 -56.65 -31.00
C GLU A 221 6.42 -55.66 -30.86
N PHE A 222 6.24 -54.41 -31.27
CA PHE A 222 7.33 -53.43 -31.34
C PHE A 222 7.96 -53.12 -29.97
N ASN A 223 9.22 -53.51 -29.80
CA ASN A 223 10.03 -53.18 -28.62
C ASN A 223 11.03 -52.04 -28.93
N PRO A 224 10.87 -50.85 -28.33
CA PRO A 224 11.78 -49.72 -28.56
C PRO A 224 13.24 -49.99 -28.18
N ALA A 225 13.49 -50.83 -27.17
CA ALA A 225 14.85 -51.11 -26.69
C ALA A 225 15.67 -51.91 -27.72
N GLU A 226 15.01 -52.86 -28.37
CA GLU A 226 15.60 -53.69 -29.43
C GLU A 226 15.70 -52.91 -30.73
N HIS A 227 14.67 -52.14 -31.10
CA HIS A 227 14.70 -51.34 -32.33
C HIS A 227 15.85 -50.30 -32.36
N PHE A 228 16.19 -49.70 -31.20
CA PHE A 228 17.29 -48.75 -31.10
C PHE A 228 18.62 -49.38 -30.63
N ASP A 229 18.67 -50.70 -30.43
CA ASP A 229 19.83 -51.42 -29.87
C ASP A 229 20.40 -50.73 -28.62
N THR A 230 19.52 -50.30 -27.71
CA THR A 230 19.89 -49.55 -26.50
C THR A 230 19.50 -50.32 -25.24
N ASP A 231 20.05 -49.89 -24.10
CA ASP A 231 19.61 -50.37 -22.79
C ASP A 231 18.22 -49.79 -22.46
N PRO A 232 17.29 -50.56 -21.86
CA PRO A 232 15.93 -50.09 -21.54
C PRO A 232 15.90 -48.78 -20.75
N ASP A 233 16.88 -48.51 -19.88
CA ASP A 233 16.93 -47.27 -19.08
C ASP A 233 17.31 -46.03 -19.92
N LEU A 234 17.95 -46.22 -21.07
CA LEU A 234 18.36 -45.16 -21.98
C LEU A 234 17.29 -44.81 -23.01
N VAL A 235 16.35 -45.73 -23.28
CA VAL A 235 15.24 -45.55 -24.22
C VAL A 235 14.39 -44.32 -23.86
N ALA A 236 14.17 -44.08 -22.56
CA ALA A 236 13.38 -42.95 -22.08
C ALA A 236 14.04 -41.57 -22.36
N ARG A 237 15.37 -41.52 -22.49
CA ARG A 237 16.10 -40.25 -22.72
C ARG A 237 15.83 -39.77 -24.14
N ARG A 238 15.62 -38.48 -24.39
CA ARG A 238 15.33 -38.00 -25.77
C ARG A 238 16.57 -37.80 -26.64
N HIS A 239 17.75 -37.74 -26.05
CA HIS A 239 19.00 -37.38 -26.69
C HIS A 239 20.12 -38.30 -26.21
N ASN A 240 21.20 -38.39 -26.98
CA ASN A 240 22.38 -39.19 -26.65
C ASN A 240 22.00 -40.61 -26.17
N ARG A 241 21.43 -41.40 -27.09
CA ARG A 241 21.10 -42.82 -26.92
C ARG A 241 22.20 -43.67 -27.58
N PRO A 242 23.31 -43.98 -26.89
CA PRO A 242 24.35 -44.82 -27.46
C PRO A 242 23.85 -46.25 -27.63
N THR A 243 24.25 -46.91 -28.72
CA THR A 243 23.94 -48.33 -28.94
C THR A 243 24.76 -49.21 -28.01
N ARG A 244 24.32 -50.45 -27.76
CA ARG A 244 25.03 -51.43 -26.91
C ARG A 244 26.46 -51.64 -27.38
N ALA A 245 26.69 -51.67 -28.69
CA ALA A 245 28.04 -51.75 -29.26
C ALA A 245 28.88 -50.51 -28.95
N GLN A 246 28.31 -49.30 -29.07
CA GLN A 246 29.01 -48.06 -28.73
C GLN A 246 29.35 -47.98 -27.24
N ILE A 247 28.48 -48.47 -26.36
CA ILE A 247 28.76 -48.56 -24.91
C ILE A 247 29.90 -49.54 -24.64
N ALA A 248 29.94 -50.68 -25.34
CA ALA A 248 30.97 -51.70 -25.18
C ALA A 248 32.34 -51.26 -25.73
N THR A 249 32.37 -50.48 -26.82
CA THR A 249 33.60 -49.97 -27.43
C THR A 249 34.08 -48.65 -26.82
N ALA A 250 33.18 -47.89 -26.18
CA ALA A 250 33.56 -46.66 -25.51
C ALA A 250 34.55 -46.97 -24.38
N GLU A 251 35.81 -46.60 -24.58
CA GLU A 251 36.74 -46.39 -23.49
C GLU A 251 36.09 -45.34 -22.59
N THR A 252 35.50 -45.77 -21.48
CA THR A 252 35.01 -44.84 -20.48
C THR A 252 36.23 -44.03 -20.07
N PRO A 253 36.29 -42.71 -20.33
CA PRO A 253 37.33 -41.92 -19.69
C PRO A 253 37.24 -42.20 -18.20
N ASP A 254 38.36 -42.13 -17.49
CA ASP A 254 38.45 -42.36 -16.05
C ASP A 254 37.75 -41.19 -15.31
N VAL A 255 36.46 -41.00 -15.60
CA VAL A 255 35.59 -40.02 -14.97
C VAL A 255 35.34 -40.62 -13.61
N LYS A 256 36.10 -40.13 -12.62
CA LYS A 256 35.77 -40.34 -11.21
C LYS A 256 34.25 -40.28 -11.09
N LEU A 257 33.63 -41.39 -10.70
CA LEU A 257 32.20 -41.44 -10.42
C LEU A 257 31.92 -40.27 -9.48
N LEU A 258 31.27 -39.22 -10.00
CA LEU A 258 31.00 -38.02 -9.23
C LEU A 258 30.29 -38.44 -7.95
N ASP A 259 30.72 -37.89 -6.81
CA ASP A 259 30.11 -38.25 -5.54
C ASP A 259 28.59 -37.97 -5.62
N LYS A 260 27.77 -38.77 -4.93
CA LYS A 260 26.31 -38.58 -4.89
C LYS A 260 25.95 -37.15 -4.48
N ASN A 261 26.80 -36.50 -3.67
CA ASN A 261 26.63 -35.10 -3.29
C ASN A 261 26.90 -34.11 -4.44
N GLU A 262 27.89 -34.38 -5.30
CA GLU A 262 28.20 -33.54 -6.47
C GLU A 262 27.08 -33.62 -7.51
N LEU A 263 26.53 -34.82 -7.75
CA LEU A 263 25.36 -35.01 -8.61
C LEU A 263 24.14 -34.24 -8.10
N LYS A 264 23.89 -34.28 -6.78
CA LYS A 264 22.81 -33.51 -6.16
C LYS A 264 23.03 -32.00 -6.28
N ARG A 265 24.27 -31.53 -6.14
CA ARG A 265 24.62 -30.11 -6.33
C ARG A 265 24.35 -29.66 -7.77
N ALA A 266 24.84 -30.42 -8.75
CA ALA A 266 24.62 -30.13 -10.17
C ALA A 266 23.11 -30.15 -10.53
N ALA A 267 22.34 -31.10 -10.01
CA ALA A 267 20.89 -31.15 -10.22
C ALA A 267 20.18 -29.93 -9.59
N LYS A 268 20.59 -29.52 -8.38
CA LYS A 268 20.05 -28.34 -7.70
C LYS A 268 20.38 -27.05 -8.46
N GLU A 269 21.60 -26.92 -8.98
CA GLU A 269 22.01 -25.78 -9.80
C GLU A 269 21.19 -25.69 -11.09
N ARG A 270 21.00 -26.82 -11.79
CA ARG A 270 20.12 -26.88 -12.97
C ARG A 270 18.69 -26.47 -12.64
N ALA A 271 18.11 -27.01 -11.56
CA ALA A 271 16.76 -26.66 -11.13
C ALA A 271 16.64 -25.17 -10.77
N ALA A 272 17.64 -24.60 -10.12
CA ALA A 272 17.67 -23.16 -9.82
C ALA A 272 17.72 -22.31 -11.09
N MET A 273 18.51 -22.70 -12.10
CA MET A 273 18.55 -22.01 -13.40
C MET A 273 17.22 -22.11 -14.15
N VAL A 274 16.55 -23.27 -14.15
CA VAL A 274 15.22 -23.45 -14.75
C VAL A 274 14.18 -22.56 -14.04
N ALA A 275 14.17 -22.57 -12.71
CA ALA A 275 13.27 -21.73 -11.92
C ALA A 275 13.52 -20.23 -12.16
N GLU A 276 14.79 -19.83 -12.27
CA GLU A 276 15.15 -18.46 -12.61
C GLU A 276 14.65 -18.08 -14.01
N LEU A 277 14.86 -18.95 -15.02
CA LEU A 277 14.38 -18.75 -16.37
C LEU A 277 12.85 -18.60 -16.40
N ALA A 278 12.11 -19.46 -15.71
CA ALA A 278 10.65 -19.37 -15.59
C ALA A 278 10.21 -18.03 -14.96
N SER A 279 10.87 -17.59 -13.87
CA SER A 279 10.56 -16.30 -13.26
C SER A 279 10.83 -15.11 -14.21
N ARG A 280 11.88 -15.21 -15.03
CA ARG A 280 12.27 -14.16 -15.98
C ARG A 280 11.35 -14.08 -17.19
N THR A 281 10.86 -15.21 -17.69
CA THR A 281 9.89 -15.23 -18.80
C THR A 281 8.57 -14.62 -18.37
N VAL A 282 8.08 -14.92 -17.15
CA VAL A 282 6.90 -14.26 -16.56
C VAL A 282 7.14 -12.75 -16.43
N ARG A 283 8.31 -12.34 -15.90
CA ARG A 283 8.69 -10.94 -15.81
C ARG A 283 8.73 -10.24 -17.17
N ASP A 284 9.25 -10.88 -18.22
CA ASP A 284 9.28 -10.31 -19.57
C ASP A 284 7.87 -10.08 -20.11
N ARG A 285 6.94 -11.05 -19.91
CA ARG A 285 5.53 -10.89 -20.28
C ARG A 285 4.89 -9.68 -19.58
N GLN A 286 5.15 -9.50 -18.28
CA GLN A 286 4.65 -8.36 -17.50
C GLN A 286 5.24 -7.03 -17.99
N LEU A 287 6.55 -6.96 -18.19
CA LEU A 287 7.22 -5.77 -18.73
C LEU A 287 6.70 -5.42 -20.11
N ARG A 288 6.48 -6.42 -20.97
CA ARG A 288 5.91 -6.23 -22.30
C ARG A 288 4.48 -5.70 -22.23
N LYS A 289 3.65 -6.21 -21.32
CA LYS A 289 2.29 -5.69 -21.11
C LYS A 289 2.31 -4.21 -20.69
N ALA A 290 3.17 -3.85 -19.73
CA ALA A 290 3.31 -2.47 -19.26
C ALA A 290 3.87 -1.52 -20.35
N GLU A 291 4.84 -2.00 -21.14
CA GLU A 291 5.39 -1.25 -22.29
C GLU A 291 4.29 -0.93 -23.32
N LEU A 292 3.48 -1.93 -23.68
CA LEU A 292 2.35 -1.74 -24.60
C LEU A 292 1.30 -0.80 -24.02
N GLU A 293 1.03 -0.88 -22.72
CA GLU A 293 0.12 0.05 -22.06
C GLU A 293 0.61 1.49 -22.18
N LEU A 294 1.88 1.77 -21.84
CA LEU A 294 2.45 3.11 -21.98
C LEU A 294 2.44 3.58 -23.44
N ASP A 295 2.66 2.70 -24.40
CA ASP A 295 2.54 3.02 -25.82
C ASP A 295 1.13 3.44 -26.22
N THR A 296 0.11 2.69 -25.77
CA THR A 296 -1.27 3.10 -25.98
C THR A 296 -1.55 4.43 -25.31
N GLN A 297 -1.13 4.64 -24.06
CA GLN A 297 -1.34 5.91 -23.36
C GLN A 297 -0.65 7.08 -24.06
N ARG A 298 0.57 6.91 -24.58
CA ARG A 298 1.27 7.94 -25.36
C ARG A 298 0.56 8.24 -26.68
N ALA A 299 0.11 7.21 -27.40
CA ALA A 299 -0.71 7.39 -28.60
C ALA A 299 -2.04 8.10 -28.28
N LEU A 300 -2.61 7.85 -27.09
CA LEU A 300 -3.79 8.54 -26.59
C LEU A 300 -3.51 9.99 -26.17
N MET A 301 -2.28 10.38 -25.87
CA MET A 301 -1.94 11.79 -25.66
C MET A 301 -1.73 12.52 -27.00
N GLY A 302 -1.57 11.79 -28.10
CA GLY A 302 -1.50 12.33 -29.44
C GLY A 302 -2.85 12.88 -29.95
N LYS A 303 -2.75 13.70 -31.01
CA LYS A 303 -3.90 14.29 -31.72
C LYS A 303 -4.61 13.25 -32.59
N GLY A 304 -5.89 13.47 -32.86
CA GLY A 304 -6.71 12.69 -33.80
C GLY A 304 -7.92 12.03 -33.14
N ALA A 305 -9.02 11.95 -33.89
CA ALA A 305 -10.25 11.30 -33.44
C ALA A 305 -10.05 9.78 -33.33
N ARG A 306 -10.58 9.19 -32.26
CA ARG A 306 -10.40 7.77 -31.93
C ARG A 306 -11.58 7.21 -31.18
N LYS A 307 -11.77 5.89 -31.29
CA LYS A 307 -12.81 5.13 -30.58
C LYS A 307 -12.21 3.89 -29.91
N LYS A 308 -12.60 3.63 -28.66
CA LYS A 308 -12.27 2.37 -27.98
C LYS A 308 -13.13 1.25 -28.59
N MET A 309 -12.49 0.21 -29.11
CA MET A 309 -13.16 -0.88 -29.81
C MET A 309 -13.37 -2.12 -28.92
N GLY A 310 -12.51 -2.31 -27.92
CA GLY A 310 -12.57 -3.49 -27.07
C GLY A 310 -11.33 -3.63 -26.20
N VAL A 311 -11.04 -4.88 -25.81
CA VAL A 311 -9.90 -5.27 -24.97
C VAL A 311 -9.18 -6.44 -25.64
N ASP A 312 -7.86 -6.41 -25.65
CA ASP A 312 -6.98 -7.46 -26.17
C ASP A 312 -6.92 -8.67 -25.23
N ALA A 313 -6.38 -9.81 -25.70
CA ALA A 313 -6.17 -11.02 -24.90
C ALA A 313 -5.36 -10.77 -23.61
N ARG A 314 -4.53 -9.72 -23.61
CA ARG A 314 -3.72 -9.29 -22.44
C ARG A 314 -4.47 -8.38 -21.46
N GLY A 315 -5.73 -8.04 -21.73
CA GLY A 315 -6.52 -7.09 -20.92
C GLY A 315 -6.27 -5.62 -21.24
N LEU A 316 -5.56 -5.31 -22.33
CA LEU A 316 -5.24 -3.93 -22.74
C LEU A 316 -6.32 -3.37 -23.68
N ALA A 317 -6.71 -2.12 -23.52
CA ALA A 317 -7.74 -1.51 -24.36
C ALA A 317 -7.26 -1.30 -25.81
N ILE A 318 -8.07 -1.72 -26.78
CA ILE A 318 -7.80 -1.52 -28.21
C ILE A 318 -8.53 -0.26 -28.69
N TYR A 319 -7.79 0.61 -29.38
CA TYR A 319 -8.32 1.85 -29.95
C TYR A 319 -8.19 1.83 -31.47
N LYS A 320 -9.20 2.35 -32.15
CA LYS A 320 -9.21 2.60 -33.59
C LYS A 320 -9.19 4.10 -33.83
N TRP A 321 -8.18 4.59 -34.54
CA TRP A 321 -8.11 5.98 -34.99
C TRP A 321 -8.90 6.15 -36.28
N LYS A 322 -9.49 7.33 -36.47
CA LYS A 322 -10.11 7.71 -37.73
C LYS A 322 -9.02 7.69 -38.83
N PRO A 323 -9.29 7.13 -40.02
CA PRO A 323 -8.32 7.10 -41.11
C PRO A 323 -8.16 8.49 -41.72
N ASP A 324 -7.41 9.35 -41.05
CA ASP A 324 -7.05 10.69 -41.53
C ASP A 324 -5.51 10.75 -41.69
N ARG A 325 -5.03 11.17 -42.86
CA ARG A 325 -3.59 11.37 -43.11
C ARG A 325 -3.11 12.57 -42.28
N LYS A 326 -2.04 12.38 -41.51
CA LYS A 326 -1.39 13.49 -40.81
C LYS A 326 -0.77 14.42 -41.87
N LYS A 327 -1.22 15.68 -41.86
CA LYS A 327 -0.59 16.77 -42.60
C LYS A 327 0.71 17.16 -41.92
#